data_AF-A0A661JT57-F1
#
_entry.id   AF-A0A661JT57-F1
#
_cell.length_a   1.000
_cell.length_b   1.000
_cell.length_c   1.000
_cell.angle_alpha   90.00
_cell.angle_beta   90.00
_cell.angle_gamma   90.00
#
_symmetry.space_group_name_H-M   'P 1'
#
loop_
_entity.id
_entity.type
_entity.pdbx_description
1 polymer ?
#
loop_
_entity_poly.entity_id
_entity_poly.type
_entity_poly.pdbx_seq_one_letter_code
_entity_poly.pdbx_strand_id
1 'polypeptide(L)'
;MNNTRNQPLPPRFSLPSTRPQDFESLSYRFIEPDEYQSLGINSDDVPMGTFAAMDHPPFLPSRVGGNAYGFGFIEKSYLNEEDIKFLESIQEDDPRVLSKHARRINEIYKKLGLLIRVSYKGFRFYLIPINLITHSLQDVKCKADEIERIIIKHVFKKNKERLDIGILTYENDLIVHELVGRMPTMKFTTFDNLKKLGKYPGSFDLIILPKSMYEFLFNIIPEITPENIEKKDQLFRYACYLSGKIYDMLEPGGEFFTTANCLWPRDDQTVEVKFTNELELKNFLIFTHLFETKSKPLLKGGSIELRLRDLYWYLNGAYVYDETLQELIGDRSVLSLSLEEIENLPYLNIKINETILSQSEELWDEIILPFFTPLNRKQVLPEYLKEYLEKNLLSDIELPGTIFLFLGEKKKPFVSLPSLRKEVESSGLAGCKLELVAHYRNTFEYLLNVLNRVDDILSGTFDKISEVQSY
;
A
#
# COMPACT_ATOMS: atom_id res chain seq x y z
N MET A 1 -44.20 -10.62 46.11
CA MET A 1 -44.12 -11.73 45.13
C MET A 1 -43.85 -11.10 43.77
N ASN A 2 -42.66 -11.40 43.21
CA ASN A 2 -42.14 -11.23 41.84
C ASN A 2 -42.39 -9.87 41.15
N ASN A 3 -41.47 -8.92 40.95
CA ASN A 3 -40.05 -8.95 40.54
C ASN A 3 -39.78 -9.77 39.25
N THR A 4 -40.32 -9.30 38.13
CA THR A 4 -39.90 -9.71 36.78
C THR A 4 -38.62 -8.96 36.39
N ARG A 5 -37.54 -9.75 36.34
CA ARG A 5 -36.19 -9.37 35.93
C ARG A 5 -36.16 -8.95 34.46
N ASN A 6 -35.43 -7.87 34.20
CA ASN A 6 -34.72 -7.62 32.95
C ASN A 6 -33.97 -8.90 32.53
N GLN A 7 -34.37 -9.51 31.41
CA GLN A 7 -33.49 -10.42 30.69
C GLN A 7 -32.60 -9.59 29.77
N PRO A 8 -31.27 -9.70 29.88
CA PRO A 8 -30.38 -9.12 28.89
C PRO A 8 -30.55 -9.87 27.57
N LEU A 9 -30.60 -9.11 26.47
CA LEU A 9 -30.44 -9.63 25.12
C LEU A 9 -29.18 -10.52 25.06
N PRO A 10 -29.20 -11.62 24.29
CA PRO A 10 -28.03 -12.49 24.17
C PRO A 10 -26.82 -11.67 23.68
N PRO A 11 -25.60 -12.00 24.14
CA PRO A 11 -24.40 -11.31 23.70
C PRO A 11 -24.32 -11.41 22.18
N ARG A 12 -24.21 -10.25 21.51
CA ARG A 12 -23.75 -10.19 20.12
C ARG A 12 -22.51 -11.07 20.05
N PHE A 13 -22.53 -12.09 19.20
CA PHE A 13 -21.35 -12.91 18.92
C PHE A 13 -20.20 -11.96 18.63
N SER A 14 -19.28 -11.85 19.58
CA SER A 14 -18.01 -11.20 19.40
C SER A 14 -17.24 -12.08 18.42
N LEU A 15 -17.14 -11.59 17.18
CA LEU A 15 -16.26 -12.17 16.16
C LEU A 15 -14.83 -12.29 16.72
N PRO A 16 -14.08 -13.35 16.35
CA PRO A 16 -12.68 -13.49 16.72
C PRO A 16 -11.90 -12.21 16.37
N SER A 17 -11.08 -11.73 17.30
CA SER A 17 -10.33 -10.47 17.24
C SER A 17 -9.12 -10.50 16.31
N THR A 18 -9.20 -11.22 15.20
CA THR A 18 -8.18 -11.25 14.15
C THR A 18 -8.82 -10.75 12.86
N ARG A 19 -8.87 -9.42 12.70
CA ARG A 19 -9.24 -8.77 11.46
C ARG A 19 -8.11 -9.03 10.44
N PRO A 20 -8.38 -9.60 9.26
CA PRO A 20 -7.37 -9.82 8.23
C PRO A 20 -6.94 -8.50 7.59
N GLN A 21 -5.68 -8.48 7.15
CA GLN A 21 -4.90 -7.34 6.66
C GLN A 21 -5.56 -6.60 5.48
N ASP A 22 -5.44 -5.27 5.50
CA ASP A 22 -5.92 -4.33 4.49
C ASP A 22 -5.36 -4.62 3.07
N PHE A 23 -6.26 -4.79 2.09
CA PHE A 23 -5.98 -5.31 0.75
C PHE A 23 -5.46 -4.30 -0.30
N GLU A 24 -5.08 -3.09 0.08
CA GLU A 24 -4.73 -2.02 -0.88
C GLU A 24 -3.25 -2.02 -1.29
N SER A 25 -2.51 -3.06 -0.92
CA SER A 25 -1.12 -3.26 -1.35
C SER A 25 -0.88 -4.69 -1.80
N LEU A 26 -1.46 -5.10 -2.93
CA LEU A 26 -1.01 -6.32 -3.60
C LEU A 26 0.33 -6.09 -4.31
N SER A 27 1.38 -5.84 -3.52
CA SER A 27 2.76 -6.16 -3.90
C SER A 27 3.02 -7.57 -3.37
N TYR A 28 2.54 -8.58 -4.09
CA TYR A 28 2.89 -9.95 -3.77
C TYR A 28 4.40 -10.12 -3.93
N ARG A 29 5.07 -10.69 -2.93
CA ARG A 29 6.45 -11.18 -3.12
C ARG A 29 6.39 -12.44 -3.96
N PHE A 30 6.41 -12.24 -5.28
CA PHE A 30 6.51 -13.33 -6.25
C PHE A 30 7.84 -14.07 -6.06
N ILE A 31 7.79 -15.36 -6.31
CA ILE A 31 8.93 -16.26 -6.30
C ILE A 31 9.27 -16.54 -7.76
N GLU A 32 10.47 -16.18 -8.19
CA GLU A 32 10.89 -16.41 -9.56
C GLU A 32 11.15 -17.91 -9.80
N PRO A 33 10.93 -18.44 -11.02
CA PRO A 33 11.21 -19.84 -11.34
C PRO A 33 12.66 -20.26 -11.03
N ASP A 34 13.61 -19.34 -11.19
CA ASP A 34 15.03 -19.55 -10.89
C ASP A 34 15.28 -19.78 -9.40
N GLU A 35 14.40 -19.29 -8.53
CA GLU A 35 14.51 -19.44 -7.08
C GLU A 35 13.90 -20.76 -6.58
N TYR A 36 13.08 -21.45 -7.38
CA TYR A 36 12.31 -22.64 -6.95
C TYR A 36 13.20 -23.73 -6.39
N GLN A 37 14.30 -24.05 -7.07
CA GLN A 37 15.22 -25.07 -6.59
C GLN A 37 15.86 -24.68 -5.25
N SER A 38 16.22 -23.40 -5.10
CA SER A 38 16.82 -22.89 -3.87
C SER A 38 15.82 -22.87 -2.72
N LEU A 39 14.53 -22.71 -3.02
CA LEU A 39 13.44 -22.64 -2.06
C LEU A 39 12.75 -23.98 -1.80
N GLY A 40 13.16 -25.06 -2.47
CA GLY A 40 12.55 -26.39 -2.32
C GLY A 40 11.16 -26.50 -2.92
N ILE A 41 10.87 -25.69 -3.93
CA ILE A 41 9.61 -25.68 -4.68
C ILE A 41 9.77 -26.58 -5.90
N ASN A 42 8.81 -27.49 -6.12
CA ASN A 42 8.76 -28.28 -7.35
C ASN A 42 8.07 -27.46 -8.45
N SER A 43 8.69 -27.33 -9.61
CA SER A 43 8.09 -26.64 -10.77
C SER A 43 6.75 -27.26 -11.18
N ASP A 44 6.59 -28.57 -11.04
CA ASP A 44 5.34 -29.27 -11.38
C ASP A 44 4.19 -28.96 -10.39
N ASP A 45 4.49 -28.33 -9.25
CA ASP A 45 3.49 -27.85 -8.29
C ASP A 45 2.94 -26.47 -8.66
N VAL A 46 3.57 -25.77 -9.62
CA VAL A 46 3.17 -24.46 -10.17
C VAL A 46 2.60 -24.64 -11.59
N PRO A 47 1.27 -24.72 -11.76
CA PRO A 47 0.67 -24.90 -13.07
C PRO A 47 0.82 -23.64 -13.95
N MET A 48 0.89 -23.84 -15.27
CA MET A 48 0.89 -22.73 -16.23
C MET A 48 -0.35 -21.85 -16.03
N GLY A 49 -0.15 -20.52 -16.06
CA GLY A 49 -1.20 -19.53 -15.78
C GLY A 49 -1.33 -19.13 -14.30
N THR A 50 -0.40 -19.57 -13.45
CA THR A 50 -0.27 -19.10 -12.06
C THR A 50 1.16 -18.67 -11.74
N PHE A 51 1.33 -17.75 -10.80
CA PHE A 51 2.61 -17.30 -10.28
C PHE A 51 2.77 -17.71 -8.82
N ALA A 52 3.94 -18.20 -8.42
CA ALA A 52 4.20 -18.51 -7.02
C ALA A 52 4.48 -17.23 -6.23
N ALA A 53 3.94 -17.12 -5.02
CA ALA A 53 4.14 -16.00 -4.12
C ALA A 53 4.30 -16.46 -2.68
N MET A 54 5.09 -15.72 -1.89
CA MET A 54 5.29 -15.99 -0.47
C MET A 54 4.13 -15.49 0.39
N ASP A 55 3.47 -14.43 -0.05
CA ASP A 55 2.41 -13.77 0.70
C ASP A 55 1.06 -14.44 0.44
N HIS A 56 0.28 -14.64 1.50
CA HIS A 56 -1.05 -15.25 1.44
C HIS A 56 -1.99 -14.31 0.69
N PRO A 57 -2.58 -14.71 -0.45
CA PRO A 57 -3.48 -13.87 -1.21
C PRO A 57 -4.86 -13.77 -0.57
N PRO A 58 -5.66 -12.75 -0.95
CA PRO A 58 -7.07 -12.69 -0.54
C PRO A 58 -7.79 -14.00 -0.84
N PHE A 59 -8.87 -14.24 -0.09
CA PHE A 59 -9.80 -15.32 -0.36
C PHE A 59 -10.16 -15.37 -1.85
N LEU A 60 -10.04 -16.55 -2.44
CA LEU A 60 -10.50 -16.84 -3.79
C LEU A 60 -11.36 -18.09 -3.70
N PRO A 61 -12.56 -18.15 -4.31
CA PRO A 61 -13.39 -19.34 -4.23
C PRO A 61 -12.70 -20.53 -4.90
N SER A 62 -12.57 -21.63 -4.15
CA SER A 62 -12.06 -22.91 -4.63
C SER A 62 -13.09 -23.56 -5.56
N ARG A 63 -12.66 -24.51 -6.38
CA ARG A 63 -13.54 -25.26 -7.28
C ARG A 63 -14.69 -25.98 -6.55
N VAL A 64 -14.53 -26.21 -5.26
CA VAL A 64 -15.47 -26.93 -4.39
C VAL A 64 -16.29 -25.99 -3.48
N GLY A 65 -16.12 -24.68 -3.60
CA GLY A 65 -16.94 -23.66 -2.93
C GLY A 65 -16.38 -23.09 -1.62
N GLY A 66 -15.19 -23.53 -1.17
CA GLY A 66 -14.48 -22.94 -0.02
C GLY A 66 -13.34 -22.00 -0.45
N ASN A 67 -12.32 -21.80 0.39
CA ASN A 67 -11.18 -20.91 0.04
C ASN A 67 -10.12 -21.68 -0.77
N ALA A 68 -9.76 -21.21 -1.96
CA ALA A 68 -8.69 -21.76 -2.77
C ALA A 68 -7.33 -21.69 -2.06
N TYR A 69 -7.13 -20.75 -1.13
CA TYR A 69 -5.91 -20.62 -0.33
C TYR A 69 -6.05 -21.16 1.10
N GLY A 70 -7.11 -21.93 1.38
CA GLY A 70 -7.39 -22.51 2.68
C GLY A 70 -7.88 -23.96 2.58
N PHE A 71 -7.79 -24.69 3.68
CA PHE A 71 -8.37 -26.02 3.79
C PHE A 71 -9.43 -25.99 4.90
N GLY A 72 -10.71 -26.04 4.51
CA GLY A 72 -11.84 -25.90 5.42
C GLY A 72 -12.77 -27.11 5.46
N PHE A 73 -13.93 -26.95 6.10
CA PHE A 73 -14.95 -27.99 6.21
C PHE A 73 -15.51 -28.42 4.85
N ILE A 74 -15.61 -27.49 3.90
CA ILE A 74 -16.11 -27.75 2.55
C ILE A 74 -15.12 -28.63 1.78
N GLU A 75 -13.82 -28.34 1.84
CA GLU A 75 -12.79 -29.15 1.21
C GLU A 75 -12.71 -30.57 1.80
N LYS A 76 -12.91 -30.71 3.12
CA LYS A 76 -12.94 -32.02 3.81
C LYS A 76 -14.02 -32.95 3.27
N SER A 77 -15.19 -32.43 2.89
CA SER A 77 -16.30 -33.24 2.34
C SER A 77 -16.00 -33.90 0.99
N TYR A 78 -14.97 -33.44 0.27
CA TYR A 78 -14.57 -34.00 -1.03
C TYR A 78 -13.34 -34.92 -0.95
N LEU A 79 -12.84 -35.21 0.26
CA LEU A 79 -11.72 -36.13 0.48
C LEU A 79 -12.19 -37.53 0.88
N ASN A 80 -11.40 -38.53 0.50
CA ASN A 80 -11.57 -39.89 1.00
C ASN A 80 -11.12 -39.98 2.46
N GLU A 81 -11.66 -40.96 3.21
CA GLU A 81 -11.31 -41.15 4.63
C GLU A 81 -9.81 -41.27 4.91
N GLU A 82 -9.05 -41.85 3.98
CA GLU A 82 -7.59 -41.97 4.09
C GLU A 82 -6.87 -40.61 4.03
N ASP A 83 -7.33 -39.71 3.16
CA ASP A 83 -6.75 -38.38 3.00
C ASP A 83 -7.15 -37.47 4.19
N ILE A 84 -8.37 -37.64 4.72
CA ILE A 84 -8.83 -36.94 5.94
C ILE A 84 -7.99 -37.37 7.15
N LYS A 85 -7.87 -38.68 7.40
CA LYS A 85 -7.07 -39.21 8.52
C LYS A 85 -5.60 -38.81 8.42
N PHE A 86 -5.08 -38.73 7.19
CA PHE A 86 -3.72 -38.25 6.94
C PHE A 86 -3.55 -36.78 7.32
N LEU A 87 -4.43 -35.88 6.84
CA LEU A 87 -4.33 -34.46 7.17
C LEU A 87 -4.56 -34.18 8.66
N GLU A 88 -5.48 -34.90 9.31
CA GLU A 88 -5.73 -34.78 10.76
C GLU A 88 -4.58 -35.31 11.62
N SER A 89 -3.71 -36.16 11.07
CA SER A 89 -2.51 -36.65 11.76
C SER A 89 -1.32 -35.68 11.70
N ILE A 90 -1.41 -34.64 10.86
CA ILE A 90 -0.34 -33.66 10.65
C ILE A 90 -0.55 -32.45 11.55
N GLN A 91 0.51 -32.04 12.26
CA GLN A 91 0.53 -30.73 12.91
C GLN A 91 0.88 -29.66 11.88
N GLU A 92 -0.10 -28.81 11.56
CA GLU A 92 -0.02 -27.82 10.48
C GLU A 92 0.98 -26.68 10.74
N ASP A 93 1.46 -26.52 11.98
CA ASP A 93 2.34 -25.44 12.42
C ASP A 93 3.82 -25.85 12.56
N ASP A 94 4.17 -27.12 12.33
CA ASP A 94 5.59 -27.58 12.39
C ASP A 94 6.21 -27.68 10.97
N PRO A 95 7.18 -26.80 10.63
CA PRO A 95 7.88 -26.82 9.34
C PRO A 95 8.55 -28.16 9.02
N ARG A 96 9.01 -28.92 10.02
CA ARG A 96 9.69 -30.20 9.80
C ARG A 96 8.71 -31.28 9.34
N VAL A 97 7.51 -31.27 9.88
CA VAL A 97 6.42 -32.17 9.51
C VAL A 97 5.91 -31.81 8.11
N LEU A 98 5.72 -30.52 7.82
CA LEU A 98 5.34 -30.02 6.50
C LEU A 98 6.37 -30.42 5.43
N SER A 99 7.66 -30.23 5.69
CA SER A 99 8.75 -30.62 4.79
C SER A 99 8.71 -32.12 4.46
N LYS A 100 8.56 -32.97 5.48
CA LYS A 100 8.54 -34.44 5.33
C LYS A 100 7.34 -34.95 4.52
N HIS A 101 6.21 -34.24 4.59
CA HIS A 101 4.95 -34.65 3.98
C HIS A 101 4.54 -33.79 2.76
N ALA A 102 5.37 -32.81 2.37
CA ALA A 102 5.07 -31.80 1.35
C ALA A 102 4.49 -32.37 0.06
N ARG A 103 5.08 -33.45 -0.47
CA ARG A 103 4.59 -34.11 -1.69
C ARG A 103 3.15 -34.59 -1.57
N ARG A 104 2.83 -35.32 -0.50
CA ARG A 104 1.50 -35.91 -0.29
C ARG A 104 0.47 -34.83 0.03
N ILE A 105 0.87 -33.77 0.74
CA ILE A 105 0.03 -32.59 0.99
C ILE A 105 -0.30 -31.89 -0.34
N ASN A 106 0.71 -31.62 -1.18
CA ASN A 106 0.51 -30.97 -2.47
C ASN A 106 -0.35 -31.82 -3.43
N GLU A 107 -0.21 -33.14 -3.41
CA GLU A 107 -1.09 -34.05 -4.18
C GLU A 107 -2.56 -33.90 -3.74
N ILE A 108 -2.83 -33.80 -2.43
CA ILE A 108 -4.18 -33.57 -1.92
C ILE A 108 -4.70 -32.18 -2.30
N TYR A 109 -3.89 -31.14 -2.15
CA TYR A 109 -4.26 -29.78 -2.54
C TYR A 109 -4.53 -29.66 -4.05
N LYS A 110 -3.76 -30.36 -4.90
CA LYS A 110 -4.04 -30.46 -6.34
C LYS A 110 -5.37 -31.14 -6.63
N LYS A 111 -5.69 -32.26 -5.96
CA LYS A 111 -6.98 -32.95 -6.13
C LYS A 111 -8.18 -32.05 -5.79
N LEU A 112 -8.04 -31.24 -4.74
CA LEU A 112 -9.06 -30.30 -4.28
C LEU A 112 -9.13 -29.01 -5.12
N GLY A 113 -8.15 -28.77 -5.99
CA GLY A 113 -8.07 -27.53 -6.77
C GLY A 113 -7.69 -26.32 -5.92
N LEU A 114 -6.99 -26.53 -4.81
CA LEU A 114 -6.47 -25.45 -3.97
C LEU A 114 -5.24 -24.82 -4.64
N LEU A 115 -5.05 -23.53 -4.38
CA LEU A 115 -3.96 -22.68 -4.84
C LEU A 115 -2.90 -22.44 -3.76
N ILE A 116 -2.92 -23.22 -2.68
CA ILE A 116 -1.85 -23.29 -1.70
C ILE A 116 -0.93 -24.48 -1.96
N ARG A 117 0.36 -24.33 -1.71
CA ARG A 117 1.38 -25.37 -1.85
C ARG A 117 2.34 -25.33 -0.66
N VAL A 118 3.00 -26.46 -0.42
CA VAL A 118 4.03 -26.63 0.61
C VAL A 118 5.36 -26.89 -0.09
N SER A 119 6.38 -26.14 0.28
CA SER A 119 7.76 -26.37 -0.11
C SER A 119 8.36 -27.54 0.66
N TYR A 120 9.30 -28.27 0.05
CA TYR A 120 10.13 -29.27 0.72
C TYR A 120 11.00 -28.70 1.84
N LYS A 121 11.12 -27.37 1.96
CA LYS A 121 11.73 -26.68 3.11
C LYS A 121 10.77 -26.41 4.27
N GLY A 122 9.49 -26.79 4.14
CA GLY A 122 8.55 -26.77 5.25
C GLY A 122 7.77 -25.46 5.42
N PHE A 123 7.69 -24.63 4.39
CA PHE A 123 6.87 -23.41 4.40
C PHE A 123 5.82 -23.46 3.28
N ARG A 124 4.74 -22.67 3.43
CA ARG A 124 3.67 -22.56 2.45
C ARG A 124 3.96 -21.44 1.45
N PHE A 125 3.59 -21.66 0.19
CA PHE A 125 3.58 -20.65 -0.85
C PHE A 125 2.26 -20.74 -1.62
N TYR A 126 1.91 -19.67 -2.31
CA TYR A 126 0.59 -19.47 -2.89
C TYR A 126 0.70 -19.29 -4.39
N LEU A 127 -0.28 -19.82 -5.12
CA LEU A 127 -0.36 -19.78 -6.57
C LEU A 127 -1.37 -18.73 -6.98
N ILE A 128 -0.89 -17.61 -7.51
CA ILE A 128 -1.72 -16.48 -7.90
C ILE A 128 -2.11 -16.63 -9.37
N PRO A 129 -3.40 -16.80 -9.70
CA PRO A 129 -3.87 -16.89 -11.07
C PRO A 129 -3.57 -15.62 -11.87
N ILE A 130 -3.16 -15.78 -13.12
CA ILE A 130 -2.78 -14.66 -14.02
C ILE A 130 -3.90 -13.61 -14.19
N ASN A 131 -5.17 -14.02 -14.09
CA ASN A 131 -6.33 -13.13 -14.19
C ASN A 131 -6.50 -12.20 -12.97
N LEU A 132 -6.00 -12.57 -11.79
CA LEU A 132 -5.96 -11.69 -10.62
C LEU A 132 -4.82 -10.67 -10.69
N ILE A 133 -3.84 -10.93 -11.55
CA ILE A 133 -2.65 -10.10 -11.73
C ILE A 133 -2.89 -9.07 -12.85
N THR A 134 -3.79 -9.33 -13.80
CA THR A 134 -3.98 -8.49 -15.00
C THR A 134 -4.34 -7.02 -14.73
N HIS A 135 -5.20 -6.71 -13.75
CA HIS A 135 -5.55 -5.33 -13.42
C HIS A 135 -4.40 -4.60 -12.69
N SER A 136 -3.76 -5.25 -11.71
CA SER A 136 -2.57 -4.73 -11.03
C SER A 136 -1.40 -4.52 -12.01
N LEU A 137 -1.21 -5.42 -12.98
CA LEU A 137 -0.24 -5.28 -14.06
C LEU A 137 -0.56 -4.10 -14.97
N GLN A 138 -1.82 -3.87 -15.31
CA GLN A 138 -2.24 -2.72 -16.13
C GLN A 138 -2.01 -1.40 -15.38
N ASP A 139 -2.30 -1.34 -14.08
CA ASP A 139 -2.00 -0.19 -13.23
C ASP A 139 -0.50 0.09 -13.12
N VAL A 140 0.30 -0.95 -12.89
CA VAL A 140 1.77 -0.84 -12.85
C VAL A 140 2.30 -0.37 -14.19
N LYS A 141 1.79 -0.88 -15.31
CA LYS A 141 2.16 -0.44 -16.65
C LYS A 141 1.78 1.02 -16.89
N CYS A 142 0.59 1.46 -16.53
CA CYS A 142 0.18 2.85 -16.67
C CYS A 142 1.05 3.80 -15.81
N LYS A 143 1.36 3.43 -14.56
CA LYS A 143 2.28 4.20 -13.73
C LYS A 143 3.70 4.23 -14.33
N ALA A 144 4.18 3.11 -14.88
CA ALA A 144 5.47 3.04 -15.56
C ALA A 144 5.52 3.93 -16.81
N ASP A 145 4.44 3.96 -17.62
CA ASP A 145 4.33 4.82 -18.80
C ASP A 145 4.47 6.31 -18.42
N GLU A 146 3.82 6.74 -17.35
CA GLU A 146 3.90 8.13 -16.87
C GLU A 146 5.29 8.46 -16.31
N ILE A 147 5.89 7.54 -15.55
CA ILE A 147 7.26 7.70 -15.04
C ILE A 147 8.26 7.80 -16.20
N GLU A 148 8.15 6.94 -17.20
CA GLU A 148 8.99 6.93 -18.39
C GLU A 148 8.90 8.26 -19.14
N ARG A 149 7.68 8.79 -19.36
CA ARG A 149 7.48 10.12 -19.98
C ARG A 149 8.20 11.23 -19.22
N ILE A 150 8.25 11.15 -17.89
CA ILE A 150 8.93 12.14 -17.04
C ILE A 150 10.44 11.99 -17.12
N ILE A 151 10.96 10.77 -17.05
CA ILE A 151 12.39 10.50 -17.18
C ILE A 151 12.89 11.01 -18.54
N ILE A 152 12.19 10.70 -19.63
CA ILE A 152 12.53 11.17 -20.98
C ILE A 152 12.56 12.70 -21.05
N LYS A 153 11.54 13.38 -20.50
CA LYS A 153 11.52 14.85 -20.42
C LYS A 153 12.69 15.40 -19.62
N HIS A 154 13.06 14.75 -18.52
CA HIS A 154 14.19 15.17 -17.68
C HIS A 154 15.54 14.98 -18.38
N VAL A 155 15.72 13.86 -19.09
CA VAL A 155 16.88 13.59 -19.97
C VAL A 155 17.07 14.74 -20.96
N PHE A 156 16.00 15.12 -21.67
CA PHE A 156 16.05 16.24 -22.60
C PHE A 156 16.33 17.58 -21.91
N LYS A 157 15.72 17.83 -20.75
CA LYS A 157 15.91 19.08 -19.97
C LYS A 157 17.36 19.23 -19.48
N LYS A 158 17.99 18.15 -19.03
CA LYS A 158 19.36 18.15 -18.47
C LYS A 158 20.44 17.90 -19.52
N ASN A 159 20.07 17.48 -20.73
CA ASN A 159 20.99 17.04 -21.77
C ASN A 159 21.98 15.97 -21.27
N LYS A 160 21.48 15.01 -20.48
CA LYS A 160 22.24 13.89 -19.91
C LYS A 160 21.70 12.58 -20.49
N GLU A 161 22.57 11.74 -21.08
CA GLU A 161 22.17 10.43 -21.60
C GLU A 161 21.83 9.42 -20.51
N ARG A 162 22.39 9.61 -19.30
CA ARG A 162 22.20 8.74 -18.14
C ARG A 162 21.88 9.58 -16.91
N LEU A 163 20.78 9.24 -16.25
CA LEU A 163 20.34 9.83 -14.99
C LEU A 163 20.57 8.86 -13.84
N ASP A 164 20.94 9.40 -12.68
CA ASP A 164 20.90 8.70 -11.40
C ASP A 164 19.52 8.90 -10.78
N ILE A 165 18.75 7.81 -10.68
CA ILE A 165 17.34 7.82 -10.28
C ILE A 165 17.15 7.05 -8.98
N GLY A 166 16.61 7.70 -7.95
CA GLY A 166 16.20 7.05 -6.71
C GLY A 166 14.75 6.60 -6.79
N ILE A 167 14.44 5.36 -6.41
CA ILE A 167 13.05 4.86 -6.32
C ILE A 167 12.76 4.47 -4.87
N LEU A 168 11.75 5.10 -4.28
CA LEU A 168 11.28 4.84 -2.92
C LEU A 168 10.24 3.71 -2.93
N THR A 169 10.72 2.46 -3.06
CA THR A 169 9.90 1.25 -2.93
C THR A 169 10.79 0.03 -2.63
N TYR A 170 10.19 -1.13 -2.42
CA TYR A 170 10.88 -2.41 -2.26
C TYR A 170 11.66 -2.80 -3.52
N GLU A 171 12.77 -3.50 -3.35
CA GLU A 171 13.61 -3.97 -4.47
C GLU A 171 12.84 -4.86 -5.45
N ASN A 172 11.94 -5.70 -4.95
CA ASN A 172 11.17 -6.67 -5.74
C ASN A 172 9.79 -6.13 -6.19
N ASP A 173 9.56 -4.82 -6.07
CA ASP A 173 8.31 -4.23 -6.56
C ASP A 173 8.29 -4.29 -8.09
N LEU A 174 7.18 -4.77 -8.66
CA LEU A 174 7.00 -4.94 -10.11
C LEU A 174 7.24 -3.64 -10.89
N ILE A 175 6.97 -2.48 -10.29
CA ILE A 175 7.25 -1.18 -10.92
C ILE A 175 8.75 -0.99 -11.19
N VAL A 176 9.62 -1.48 -10.31
CA VAL A 176 11.07 -1.38 -10.48
C VAL A 176 11.51 -2.24 -11.66
N HIS A 177 11.01 -3.49 -11.73
CA HIS A 177 11.30 -4.40 -12.83
C HIS A 177 10.86 -3.84 -14.19
N GLU A 178 9.65 -3.27 -14.24
CA GLU A 178 9.10 -2.66 -15.45
C GLU A 178 9.95 -1.46 -15.92
N LEU A 179 10.36 -0.58 -15.00
CA LEU A 179 11.19 0.59 -15.31
C LEU A 179 12.61 0.21 -15.76
N VAL A 180 13.24 -0.74 -15.06
CA VAL A 180 14.58 -1.22 -15.41
C VAL A 180 14.56 -1.89 -16.80
N GLY A 181 13.52 -2.67 -17.10
CA GLY A 181 13.34 -3.31 -18.40
C GLY A 181 13.17 -2.32 -19.55
N ARG A 182 12.41 -1.23 -19.34
CA ARG A 182 12.15 -0.20 -20.35
C ARG A 182 13.32 0.76 -20.55
N MET A 183 14.04 1.08 -19.48
CA MET A 183 15.07 2.12 -19.50
C MET A 183 16.43 1.61 -18.98
N PRO A 184 17.05 0.62 -19.64
CA PRO A 184 18.27 -0.03 -19.16
C PRO A 184 19.50 0.89 -19.10
N THR A 185 19.46 2.03 -19.78
CA THR A 185 20.54 3.03 -19.78
C THR A 185 20.56 3.88 -18.51
N MET A 186 19.45 3.95 -17.76
CA MET A 186 19.33 4.71 -16.52
C MET A 186 19.92 3.95 -15.33
N LYS A 187 20.35 4.67 -14.29
CA LYS A 187 20.84 4.03 -13.06
C LYS A 187 19.77 4.16 -11.97
N PHE A 188 19.05 3.06 -11.74
CA PHE A 188 18.06 2.99 -10.68
C PHE A 188 18.69 2.55 -9.35
N THR A 189 18.34 3.23 -8.26
CA THR A 189 18.70 2.85 -6.89
C THR A 189 17.44 2.82 -6.05
N THR A 190 17.13 1.68 -5.45
CA THR A 190 15.93 1.48 -4.64
C THR A 190 16.18 1.77 -3.16
N PHE A 191 15.14 2.26 -2.49
CA PHE A 191 15.15 2.57 -1.07
C PHE A 191 13.95 1.92 -0.40
N ASP A 192 14.18 0.77 0.20
CA ASP A 192 13.18 -0.05 0.88
C ASP A 192 13.08 0.22 2.39
N ASN A 193 13.97 1.06 2.94
CA ASN A 193 13.96 1.42 4.36
C ASN A 193 14.67 2.75 4.66
N LEU A 194 14.37 3.32 5.82
CA LEU A 194 14.94 4.59 6.29
C LEU A 194 16.46 4.57 6.53
N LYS A 195 17.06 3.39 6.80
CA LYS A 195 18.50 3.27 7.02
C LYS A 195 19.29 3.41 5.70
N LYS A 196 18.77 2.86 4.60
CA LYS A 196 19.36 3.04 3.25
C LYS A 196 19.27 4.51 2.83
N LEU A 197 18.13 5.16 3.10
CA LEU A 197 17.92 6.60 2.87
C LEU A 197 18.95 7.46 3.60
N GLY A 198 19.22 7.18 4.88
CA GLY A 198 20.17 7.97 5.68
C GLY A 198 21.64 7.78 5.36
N LYS A 199 22.02 6.72 4.62
CA LYS A 199 23.42 6.37 4.34
C LYS A 199 23.90 6.72 2.94
N TYR A 200 23.01 7.17 2.06
CA TYR A 200 23.39 7.41 0.67
C TYR A 200 24.24 8.70 0.54
N PRO A 201 25.48 8.61 0.03
CA PRO A 201 26.39 9.75 -0.03
C PRO A 201 26.26 10.58 -1.33
N GLY A 202 25.47 10.11 -2.32
CA GLY A 202 25.37 10.73 -3.64
C GLY A 202 24.16 11.67 -3.78
N SER A 203 24.11 12.38 -4.90
CA SER A 203 22.96 13.19 -5.32
C SER A 203 22.24 12.53 -6.49
N PHE A 204 20.91 12.53 -6.48
CA PHE A 204 20.07 12.03 -7.56
C PHE A 204 19.61 13.16 -8.48
N ASP A 205 19.46 12.86 -9.77
CA ASP A 205 18.81 13.72 -10.76
C ASP A 205 17.29 13.77 -10.52
N LEU A 206 16.72 12.60 -10.22
CA LEU A 206 15.29 12.39 -10.05
C LEU A 206 15.04 11.39 -8.92
N ILE A 207 14.11 11.69 -8.03
CA ILE A 207 13.58 10.71 -7.07
C ILE A 207 12.12 10.44 -7.40
N ILE A 208 11.77 9.17 -7.48
CA ILE A 208 10.44 8.66 -7.80
C ILE A 208 9.87 7.93 -6.58
N LEU A 209 8.64 8.27 -6.25
CA LEU A 209 7.83 7.59 -5.25
C LEU A 209 6.58 7.01 -5.95
N PRO A 210 6.56 5.70 -6.28
CA PRO A 210 5.47 5.07 -7.04
C PRO A 210 4.12 4.93 -6.29
N LYS A 211 4.07 5.35 -5.04
CA LYS A 211 2.94 5.21 -4.11
C LYS A 211 2.75 6.52 -3.32
N SER A 212 1.69 6.67 -2.54
CA SER A 212 1.59 7.85 -1.68
C SER A 212 2.71 7.82 -0.60
N MET A 213 3.08 8.99 -0.06
CA MET A 213 4.09 9.02 1.01
C MET A 213 3.64 8.26 2.25
N TYR A 214 2.35 8.29 2.57
CA TYR A 214 1.81 7.53 3.70
C TYR A 214 1.86 6.03 3.43
N GLU A 215 1.48 5.56 2.24
CA GLU A 215 1.64 4.15 1.86
C GLU A 215 3.09 3.69 1.99
N PHE A 216 4.04 4.50 1.54
CA PHE A 216 5.46 4.18 1.70
C PHE A 216 5.87 4.13 3.18
N LEU A 217 5.42 5.08 4.01
CA LEU A 217 5.71 5.09 5.44
C LEU A 217 5.11 3.90 6.19
N PHE A 218 3.87 3.50 5.88
CA PHE A 218 3.25 2.30 6.44
C PHE A 218 4.06 1.04 6.10
N ASN A 219 4.61 0.98 4.89
CA ASN A 219 5.42 -0.15 4.46
C ASN A 219 6.76 -0.24 5.21
N ILE A 220 7.44 0.90 5.42
CA ILE A 220 8.80 0.90 5.98
C ILE A 220 8.85 1.01 7.52
N ILE A 221 7.75 1.40 8.18
CA ILE A 221 7.66 1.58 9.64
C ILE A 221 6.60 0.62 10.21
N PRO A 222 6.99 -0.60 10.64
CA PRO A 222 6.04 -1.62 11.10
C PRO A 222 5.16 -1.21 12.28
N GLU A 223 5.63 -0.27 13.11
CA GLU A 223 4.88 0.22 14.27
C GLU A 223 3.71 1.15 13.87
N ILE A 224 3.72 1.68 12.65
CA ILE A 224 2.67 2.54 12.13
C ILE A 224 1.75 1.70 11.28
N THR A 225 0.63 1.28 11.87
CA THR A 225 -0.47 0.69 11.11
C THR A 225 -1.62 1.68 10.99
N PRO A 226 -2.40 1.59 9.91
CA PRO A 226 -3.73 2.21 9.77
C PRO A 226 -4.60 2.29 11.03
N GLU A 227 -4.62 1.20 11.79
CA GLU A 227 -5.53 1.00 12.92
C GLU A 227 -4.99 1.62 14.21
N ASN A 228 -3.66 1.81 14.30
CA ASN A 228 -2.97 2.36 15.46
C ASN A 228 -2.64 3.86 15.32
N ILE A 229 -3.32 4.58 14.41
CA ILE A 229 -3.13 6.03 14.22
C ILE A 229 -3.78 6.81 15.37
N GLU A 230 -3.30 6.61 16.60
CA GLU A 230 -3.61 7.51 17.71
C GLU A 230 -2.90 8.87 17.56
N LYS A 231 -1.99 9.01 16.58
CA LYS A 231 -1.20 10.24 16.35
C LYS A 231 -1.06 10.55 14.86
N LYS A 232 -2.12 11.07 14.22
CA LYS A 232 -2.05 11.65 12.85
C LYS A 232 -0.88 12.64 12.70
N ASP A 233 -0.61 13.41 13.75
CA ASP A 233 0.52 14.34 13.85
C ASP A 233 1.90 13.66 13.70
N GLN A 234 2.04 12.42 14.18
CA GLN A 234 3.30 11.69 14.10
C GLN A 234 3.56 11.21 12.66
N LEU A 235 2.54 10.69 11.98
CA LEU A 235 2.63 10.30 10.57
C LEU A 235 2.95 11.52 9.69
N PHE A 236 2.29 12.66 9.94
CA PHE A 236 2.59 13.92 9.27
C PHE A 236 4.06 14.34 9.45
N ARG A 237 4.59 14.28 10.69
CA ARG A 237 6.01 14.59 10.97
C ARG A 237 6.97 13.68 10.22
N TYR A 238 6.67 12.37 10.14
CA TYR A 238 7.49 11.44 9.36
C TYR A 238 7.46 11.74 7.87
N ALA A 239 6.30 12.12 7.33
CA ALA A 239 6.20 12.51 5.92
C ALA A 239 6.95 13.82 5.64
N CYS A 240 6.87 14.81 6.52
CA CYS A 240 7.68 16.04 6.42
C CYS A 240 9.18 15.74 6.50
N TYR A 241 9.59 14.84 7.40
CA TYR A 241 10.97 14.37 7.47
C TYR A 241 11.42 13.69 6.17
N LEU A 242 10.57 12.83 5.60
CA LEU A 242 10.85 12.14 4.35
C LEU A 242 11.00 13.14 3.19
N SER A 243 10.11 14.11 3.04
CA SER A 243 10.23 15.19 2.05
C SER A 243 11.54 15.96 2.19
N GLY A 244 11.93 16.30 3.42
CA GLY A 244 13.21 16.95 3.70
C GLY A 244 14.40 16.08 3.31
N LYS A 245 14.34 14.77 3.55
CA LYS A 245 15.38 13.82 3.13
C LYS A 245 15.46 13.67 1.60
N ILE A 246 14.33 13.57 0.92
CA ILE A 246 14.27 13.57 -0.54
C ILE A 246 14.89 14.86 -1.08
N TYR A 247 14.56 16.00 -0.48
CA TYR A 247 15.15 17.29 -0.84
C TYR A 247 16.68 17.27 -0.71
N ASP A 248 17.21 16.78 0.40
CA ASP A 248 18.67 16.71 0.64
C ASP A 248 19.38 15.80 -0.37
N MET A 249 18.74 14.70 -0.77
CA MET A 249 19.30 13.70 -1.68
C MET A 249 19.29 14.12 -3.15
N LEU A 250 18.56 15.16 -3.53
CA LEU A 250 18.49 15.64 -4.91
C LEU A 250 19.62 16.63 -5.25
N GLU A 251 20.15 16.55 -6.47
CA GLU A 251 21.10 17.54 -6.98
C GLU A 251 20.43 18.93 -7.17
N PRO A 252 21.21 20.02 -7.35
CA PRO A 252 20.63 21.31 -7.73
C PRO A 252 19.80 21.22 -9.03
N GLY A 253 18.52 21.58 -8.94
CA GLY A 253 17.57 21.44 -10.05
C GLY A 253 17.18 19.99 -10.34
N GLY A 254 17.39 19.08 -9.39
CA GLY A 254 16.80 17.75 -9.41
C GLY A 254 15.29 17.81 -9.18
N GLU A 255 14.59 16.78 -9.61
CA GLU A 255 13.13 16.70 -9.58
C GLU A 255 12.64 15.58 -8.65
N PHE A 256 11.46 15.78 -8.08
CA PHE A 256 10.76 14.79 -7.29
C PHE A 256 9.43 14.46 -7.98
N PHE A 257 9.19 13.17 -8.20
CA PHE A 257 7.96 12.66 -8.76
C PHE A 257 7.28 11.70 -7.80
N THR A 258 5.97 11.86 -7.58
CA THR A 258 5.18 10.93 -6.78
C THR A 258 3.83 10.67 -7.41
N THR A 259 3.32 9.45 -7.21
CA THR A 259 1.96 9.06 -7.62
C THR A 259 1.13 8.65 -6.42
N ALA A 260 -0.15 8.98 -6.39
CA ALA A 260 -1.07 8.49 -5.36
C ALA A 260 -2.41 8.13 -6.01
N ASN A 261 -3.15 7.21 -5.39
CA ASN A 261 -4.52 6.94 -5.84
C ASN A 261 -5.42 8.13 -5.44
N CYS A 262 -6.33 8.50 -6.34
CA CYS A 262 -7.29 9.58 -6.14
C CYS A 262 -8.61 8.97 -5.68
N LEU A 263 -8.88 9.04 -4.39
CA LEU A 263 -10.08 8.40 -3.81
C LEU A 263 -11.23 9.38 -3.62
N TRP A 264 -11.00 10.66 -3.87
CA TRP A 264 -12.00 11.70 -3.72
C TRP A 264 -11.94 12.64 -4.92
N PRO A 265 -13.09 13.00 -5.52
CA PRO A 265 -13.14 14.14 -6.40
C PRO A 265 -12.77 15.42 -5.65
N ARG A 266 -12.22 16.41 -6.36
CA ARG A 266 -12.08 17.78 -5.83
C ARG A 266 -13.43 18.36 -5.44
N ASP A 267 -14.44 18.15 -6.28
CA ASP A 267 -15.81 18.60 -6.07
C ASP A 267 -16.77 17.41 -6.06
N ASP A 268 -17.41 17.19 -4.91
CA ASP A 268 -18.41 16.14 -4.75
C ASP A 268 -19.78 16.67 -5.20
N GLN A 269 -20.04 16.54 -6.50
CA GLN A 269 -21.31 16.91 -7.16
C GLN A 269 -22.15 15.67 -7.47
N THR A 270 -23.45 15.87 -7.68
CA THR A 270 -24.34 14.81 -8.17
C THR A 270 -24.23 14.73 -9.69
N VAL A 271 -24.08 13.52 -10.21
CA VAL A 271 -23.87 13.24 -11.63
C VAL A 271 -24.90 12.23 -12.12
N GLU A 272 -25.36 12.42 -13.35
CA GLU A 272 -26.20 11.45 -14.04
C GLU A 272 -25.31 10.53 -14.87
N VAL A 273 -25.48 9.23 -14.65
CA VAL A 273 -24.65 8.19 -15.26
C VAL A 273 -25.55 7.09 -15.80
N LYS A 274 -25.31 6.68 -17.04
CA LYS A 274 -26.02 5.58 -17.68
C LYS A 274 -25.05 4.44 -17.95
N PHE A 275 -25.24 3.33 -17.26
CA PHE A 275 -24.52 2.08 -17.52
C PHE A 275 -25.06 1.45 -18.81
N THR A 276 -24.17 1.13 -19.75
CA THR A 276 -24.55 0.47 -21.02
C THR A 276 -24.72 -1.04 -20.84
N ASN A 277 -24.08 -1.60 -19.80
CA ASN A 277 -24.12 -3.02 -19.45
C ASN A 277 -24.95 -3.23 -18.17
N GLU A 278 -25.95 -4.10 -18.23
CA GLU A 278 -26.79 -4.46 -17.08
C GLU A 278 -25.99 -5.11 -15.94
N LEU A 279 -24.96 -5.91 -16.25
CA LEU A 279 -24.11 -6.51 -15.23
C LEU A 279 -23.34 -5.45 -14.44
N GLU A 280 -22.84 -4.42 -15.12
CA GLU A 280 -22.09 -3.33 -14.50
C GLU A 280 -22.99 -2.48 -13.61
N LEU A 281 -24.22 -2.25 -14.06
CA LEU A 281 -25.27 -1.62 -13.26
C LEU A 281 -25.56 -2.42 -11.98
N LYS A 282 -25.70 -3.75 -12.08
CA LYS A 282 -25.92 -4.63 -10.93
C LYS A 282 -24.74 -4.60 -9.96
N ASN A 283 -23.52 -4.64 -10.47
CA ASN A 283 -22.30 -4.55 -9.65
C ASN A 283 -22.24 -3.22 -8.88
N PHE A 284 -22.55 -2.11 -9.54
CA PHE A 284 -22.59 -0.80 -8.89
C PHE A 284 -23.69 -0.72 -7.82
N LEU A 285 -24.89 -1.22 -8.10
CA LEU A 285 -25.97 -1.23 -7.11
C LEU A 285 -25.61 -2.10 -5.89
N ILE A 286 -25.06 -3.30 -6.10
CA ILE A 286 -24.57 -4.15 -5.01
C ILE A 286 -23.51 -3.42 -4.18
N PHE A 287 -22.57 -2.73 -4.83
CA PHE A 287 -21.59 -1.88 -4.16
C PHE A 287 -22.27 -0.85 -3.23
N THR A 288 -23.33 -0.18 -3.68
CA THR A 288 -24.07 0.80 -2.84
C THR A 288 -24.84 0.17 -1.68
N HIS A 289 -25.22 -1.10 -1.77
CA HIS A 289 -25.85 -1.83 -0.66
C HIS A 289 -24.81 -2.31 0.37
N LEU A 290 -23.58 -2.55 -0.06
CA LEU A 290 -22.52 -3.03 0.82
C LEU A 290 -21.87 -1.90 1.60
N PHE A 291 -21.50 -0.82 0.92
CA PHE A 291 -20.73 0.27 1.52
C PHE A 291 -21.60 1.47 1.89
N GLU A 292 -21.18 2.22 2.91
CA GLU A 292 -21.83 3.47 3.30
C GLU A 292 -21.64 4.52 2.19
N THR A 293 -22.62 4.66 1.30
CA THR A 293 -22.65 5.72 0.28
C THR A 293 -23.33 6.98 0.84
N LYS A 294 -22.94 8.16 0.34
CA LYS A 294 -23.55 9.42 0.79
C LYS A 294 -24.96 9.64 0.25
N SER A 295 -25.30 8.95 -0.83
CA SER A 295 -26.59 9.05 -1.48
C SER A 295 -27.10 7.67 -1.90
N LYS A 296 -28.42 7.48 -1.81
CA LYS A 296 -29.07 6.33 -2.42
C LYS A 296 -29.21 6.59 -3.92
N PRO A 297 -28.66 5.72 -4.79
CA PRO A 297 -28.80 5.90 -6.22
C PRO A 297 -30.28 5.87 -6.61
N LEU A 298 -30.74 6.89 -7.34
CA LEU A 298 -32.10 6.94 -7.87
C LEU A 298 -32.08 6.53 -9.34
N LEU A 299 -32.69 5.39 -9.64
CA LEU A 299 -32.92 4.93 -11.00
C LEU A 299 -34.04 5.76 -11.63
N LYS A 300 -33.72 6.52 -12.68
CA LYS A 300 -34.69 7.31 -13.46
C LYS A 300 -34.52 6.97 -14.94
N GLY A 301 -35.48 6.25 -15.53
CA GLY A 301 -35.51 6.04 -16.98
C GLY A 301 -34.27 5.34 -17.58
N GLY A 302 -33.54 4.56 -16.78
CA GLY A 302 -32.33 3.85 -17.20
C GLY A 302 -31.01 4.61 -16.98
N SER A 303 -31.05 5.81 -16.40
CA SER A 303 -29.90 6.49 -15.80
C SER A 303 -29.97 6.41 -14.27
N ILE A 304 -28.81 6.52 -13.63
CA ILE A 304 -28.66 6.64 -12.19
C ILE A 304 -28.14 8.04 -11.87
N GLU A 305 -28.84 8.74 -10.99
CA GLU A 305 -28.30 9.91 -10.29
C GLU A 305 -27.53 9.45 -9.05
N LEU A 306 -26.24 9.77 -8.98
CA LEU A 306 -25.35 9.38 -7.89
C LEU A 306 -24.38 10.52 -7.52
N ARG A 307 -23.77 10.47 -6.33
CA ARG A 307 -22.69 11.39 -5.96
C ARG A 307 -21.38 10.95 -6.59
N LEU A 308 -20.62 11.89 -7.14
CA LEU A 308 -19.36 11.60 -7.83
C LEU A 308 -18.39 10.83 -6.94
N ARG A 309 -18.35 11.10 -5.63
CA ARG A 309 -17.54 10.34 -4.67
C ARG A 309 -17.87 8.85 -4.64
N ASP A 310 -19.14 8.48 -4.71
CA ASP A 310 -19.57 7.08 -4.68
C ASP A 310 -19.07 6.35 -5.95
N LEU A 311 -19.05 7.04 -7.10
CA LEU A 311 -18.45 6.53 -8.33
C LEU A 311 -16.93 6.38 -8.21
N TYR A 312 -16.22 7.33 -7.60
CA TYR A 312 -14.78 7.21 -7.36
C TYR A 312 -14.42 5.98 -6.53
N TRP A 313 -15.20 5.67 -5.50
CA TRP A 313 -14.96 4.48 -4.68
C TRP A 313 -15.19 3.18 -5.46
N TYR A 314 -16.25 3.14 -6.27
CA TYR A 314 -16.48 2.01 -7.16
C TYR A 314 -15.32 1.82 -8.16
N LEU A 315 -14.86 2.90 -8.79
CA LEU A 315 -13.79 2.86 -9.80
C LEU A 315 -12.40 2.54 -9.24
N ASN A 316 -12.11 2.96 -8.01
CA ASN A 316 -10.88 2.56 -7.31
C ASN A 316 -10.95 1.13 -6.77
N GLY A 317 -12.04 0.40 -7.06
CA GLY A 317 -12.17 -0.99 -6.71
C GLY A 317 -12.25 -1.20 -5.21
N ALA A 318 -13.06 -0.41 -4.49
CA ALA A 318 -13.43 -0.76 -3.12
C ALA A 318 -14.01 -2.19 -3.11
N TYR A 319 -13.15 -3.15 -2.78
CA TYR A 319 -13.41 -4.55 -3.07
C TYR A 319 -14.47 -5.08 -2.13
N VAL A 320 -15.44 -5.76 -2.73
CA VAL A 320 -16.42 -6.52 -1.99
C VAL A 320 -15.78 -7.86 -1.61
N TYR A 321 -15.66 -8.13 -0.31
CA TYR A 321 -15.27 -9.45 0.17
C TYR A 321 -16.37 -10.47 -0.16
N ASP A 322 -16.00 -11.68 -0.57
CA ASP A 322 -16.99 -12.74 -0.83
C ASP A 322 -17.83 -13.03 0.42
N GLU A 323 -17.29 -12.87 1.63
CA GLU A 323 -18.03 -13.03 2.88
C GLU A 323 -19.11 -11.95 3.06
N THR A 324 -18.81 -10.68 2.73
CA THR A 324 -19.78 -9.59 2.80
C THR A 324 -20.78 -9.63 1.65
N LEU A 325 -20.35 -10.10 0.48
CA LEU A 325 -21.24 -10.41 -0.63
C LEU A 325 -22.19 -11.56 -0.27
N GLN A 326 -21.67 -12.66 0.29
CA GLN A 326 -22.47 -13.79 0.74
C GLN A 326 -23.44 -13.39 1.87
N GLU A 327 -23.04 -12.50 2.78
CA GLU A 327 -23.94 -11.94 3.78
C GLU A 327 -25.12 -11.20 3.13
N LEU A 328 -24.88 -10.53 2.00
CA LEU A 328 -25.88 -9.74 1.29
C LEU A 328 -26.78 -10.60 0.36
N ILE A 329 -26.19 -11.44 -0.49
CA ILE A 329 -26.89 -12.16 -1.57
C ILE A 329 -26.97 -13.68 -1.36
N GLY A 330 -26.28 -14.22 -0.35
CA GLY A 330 -26.19 -15.65 -0.05
C GLY A 330 -25.35 -16.40 -1.09
N ASP A 331 -25.76 -17.63 -1.42
CA ASP A 331 -25.12 -18.47 -2.45
C ASP A 331 -25.50 -18.08 -3.90
N ARG A 332 -26.22 -16.96 -4.08
CA ARG A 332 -26.73 -16.53 -5.39
C ARG A 332 -25.66 -15.75 -6.15
N SER A 333 -25.66 -15.88 -7.47
CA SER A 333 -24.79 -15.09 -8.35
C SER A 333 -25.43 -13.73 -8.65
N VAL A 334 -24.60 -12.68 -8.78
CA VAL A 334 -25.02 -11.34 -9.24
C VAL A 334 -25.79 -11.40 -10.57
N LEU A 335 -25.40 -12.31 -11.47
CA LEU A 335 -26.07 -12.51 -12.76
C LEU A 335 -27.52 -13.00 -12.62
N SER A 336 -27.81 -13.74 -11.55
CA SER A 336 -29.12 -14.35 -11.32
C SER A 336 -30.14 -13.41 -10.67
N LEU A 337 -29.69 -12.26 -10.15
CA LEU A 337 -30.54 -11.29 -9.47
C LEU A 337 -31.20 -10.32 -10.47
N SER A 338 -32.47 -10.01 -10.26
CA SER A 338 -33.14 -8.90 -10.97
C SER A 338 -32.79 -7.55 -10.34
N LEU A 339 -33.00 -6.45 -11.07
CA LEU A 339 -32.78 -5.10 -10.54
C LEU A 339 -33.71 -4.80 -9.34
N GLU A 340 -34.97 -5.24 -9.43
CA GLU A 340 -35.95 -5.09 -8.33
C GLU A 340 -35.53 -5.90 -7.09
N GLU A 341 -34.93 -7.07 -7.27
CA GLU A 341 -34.40 -7.87 -6.16
C GLU A 341 -33.23 -7.17 -5.47
N ILE A 342 -32.35 -6.53 -6.24
CA ILE A 342 -31.20 -5.79 -5.70
C ILE A 342 -31.65 -4.56 -4.91
N GLU A 343 -32.60 -3.77 -5.42
CA GLU A 343 -33.13 -2.61 -4.70
C GLU A 343 -33.72 -2.95 -3.32
N ASN A 344 -34.24 -4.17 -3.18
CA ASN A 344 -34.83 -4.67 -1.94
C ASN A 344 -33.82 -5.32 -0.97
N LEU A 345 -32.54 -5.43 -1.35
CA LEU A 345 -31.51 -5.97 -0.47
C LEU A 345 -31.27 -5.06 0.74
N PRO A 346 -30.88 -5.64 1.90
CA PRO A 346 -30.50 -4.83 3.05
C PRO A 346 -29.25 -4.00 2.75
N TYR A 347 -29.13 -2.84 3.39
CA TYR A 347 -27.91 -2.03 3.33
C TYR A 347 -27.00 -2.40 4.51
N LEU A 348 -25.82 -2.96 4.24
CA LEU A 348 -24.84 -3.29 5.28
C LEU A 348 -24.12 -2.04 5.79
N ASN A 349 -24.01 -0.99 4.97
CA ASN A 349 -23.37 0.29 5.29
C ASN A 349 -21.97 0.12 5.90
N ILE A 350 -21.16 -0.75 5.29
CA ILE A 350 -19.78 -0.96 5.68
C ILE A 350 -19.02 0.35 5.45
N LYS A 351 -18.35 0.83 6.49
CA LYS A 351 -17.50 2.01 6.38
C LYS A 351 -16.30 1.69 5.53
N ILE A 352 -16.13 2.44 4.44
CA ILE A 352 -14.89 2.42 3.67
C ILE A 352 -13.80 3.03 4.56
N ASN A 353 -12.65 2.36 4.66
CA ASN A 353 -11.56 2.81 5.52
C ASN A 353 -10.88 4.04 4.90
N GLU A 354 -11.42 5.23 5.18
CA GLU A 354 -10.93 6.50 4.63
C GLU A 354 -9.49 6.85 5.08
N THR A 355 -9.05 6.27 6.20
CA THR A 355 -7.87 6.70 6.98
C THR A 355 -6.52 6.29 6.40
N ILE A 356 -6.47 5.20 5.61
CA ILE A 356 -5.25 4.67 4.97
C ILE A 356 -5.01 5.34 3.61
N LEU A 357 -6.12 5.75 3.01
CA LEU A 357 -6.28 6.06 1.60
C LEU A 357 -6.14 7.54 1.30
N SER A 358 -6.47 8.43 2.25
CA SER A 358 -6.40 9.87 2.02
C SER A 358 -4.98 10.42 2.15
N GLN A 359 -4.21 10.43 1.06
CA GLN A 359 -3.47 11.67 0.76
C GLN A 359 -4.35 12.50 -0.15
N SER A 360 -5.07 13.46 0.44
CA SER A 360 -5.67 14.54 -0.33
C SER A 360 -4.55 15.37 -0.97
N GLU A 361 -4.82 15.98 -2.12
CA GLU A 361 -3.93 16.96 -2.74
C GLU A 361 -3.50 18.06 -1.73
N GLU A 362 -4.35 18.35 -0.74
CA GLU A 362 -4.10 19.27 0.37
C GLU A 362 -2.92 18.82 1.26
N LEU A 363 -2.76 17.52 1.52
CA LEU A 363 -1.63 17.01 2.29
C LEU A 363 -0.29 17.18 1.56
N TRP A 364 -0.31 17.19 0.22
CA TRP A 364 0.89 17.51 -0.57
C TRP A 364 1.26 18.99 -0.46
N ASP A 365 0.28 19.87 -0.31
CA ASP A 365 0.53 21.29 -0.10
C ASP A 365 1.30 21.55 1.20
N GLU A 366 1.03 20.77 2.25
CA GLU A 366 1.71 20.91 3.53
C GLU A 366 3.04 20.14 3.61
N ILE A 367 3.12 18.95 3.01
CA ILE A 367 4.27 18.04 3.18
C ILE A 367 5.32 18.22 2.08
N ILE A 368 4.90 18.49 0.83
CA ILE A 368 5.78 18.52 -0.35
C ILE A 368 6.15 19.95 -0.73
N LEU A 369 5.15 20.84 -0.83
CA LEU A 369 5.39 22.20 -1.34
C LEU A 369 6.37 23.04 -0.51
N PRO A 370 6.61 22.83 0.80
CA PRO A 370 7.68 23.55 1.48
C PRO A 370 9.06 23.34 0.83
N PHE A 371 9.29 22.16 0.24
CA PHE A 371 10.59 21.74 -0.31
C PHE A 371 10.65 21.82 -1.84
N PHE A 372 9.52 21.72 -2.52
CA PHE A 372 9.46 21.60 -3.98
C PHE A 372 8.56 22.65 -4.63
N THR A 373 8.99 23.17 -5.79
CA THR A 373 8.17 24.03 -6.64
C THR A 373 7.40 23.12 -7.59
N PRO A 374 6.06 23.16 -7.62
CA PRO A 374 5.27 22.26 -8.45
C PRO A 374 5.48 22.64 -9.92
N LEU A 375 6.00 21.71 -10.71
CA LEU A 375 6.11 21.83 -12.17
C LEU A 375 4.84 21.32 -12.85
N ASN A 376 4.26 20.24 -12.32
CA ASN A 376 3.07 19.63 -12.86
C ASN A 376 2.26 18.95 -11.75
N ARG A 377 0.94 19.16 -11.77
CA ARG A 377 -0.04 18.46 -10.93
C ARG A 377 -1.19 18.03 -11.81
N LYS A 378 -1.43 16.72 -11.92
CA LYS A 378 -2.47 16.17 -12.79
C LYS A 378 -3.19 15.03 -12.10
N GLN A 379 -4.50 14.97 -12.35
CA GLN A 379 -5.26 13.74 -12.21
C GLN A 379 -5.27 13.05 -13.57
N VAL A 380 -4.99 11.75 -13.59
CA VAL A 380 -4.97 10.94 -14.80
C VAL A 380 -5.92 9.77 -14.59
N LEU A 381 -6.75 9.52 -15.60
CA LEU A 381 -7.51 8.29 -15.74
C LEU A 381 -6.65 7.32 -16.58
N PRO A 382 -6.24 6.16 -16.05
CA PRO A 382 -5.50 5.16 -16.82
C PRO A 382 -6.22 4.79 -18.11
N GLU A 383 -5.49 4.63 -19.22
CA GLU A 383 -6.10 4.44 -20.54
C GLU A 383 -6.95 3.16 -20.59
N TYR A 384 -6.52 2.07 -19.92
CA TYR A 384 -7.31 0.84 -19.85
C TYR A 384 -8.66 1.06 -19.15
N LEU A 385 -8.69 1.88 -18.10
CA LEU A 385 -9.89 2.20 -17.35
C LEU A 385 -10.77 3.18 -18.14
N LYS A 386 -10.15 4.14 -18.83
CA LYS A 386 -10.84 5.04 -19.75
C LYS A 386 -11.54 4.26 -20.86
N GLU A 387 -10.85 3.35 -21.55
CA GLU A 387 -11.43 2.50 -22.59
C GLU A 387 -12.55 1.60 -22.03
N TYR A 388 -12.38 1.07 -20.82
CA TYR A 388 -13.40 0.27 -20.13
C TYR A 388 -14.65 1.11 -19.85
N LEU A 389 -14.48 2.32 -19.33
CA LEU A 389 -15.58 3.20 -18.96
C LEU A 389 -16.29 3.76 -20.20
N GLU A 390 -15.57 4.18 -21.23
CA GLU A 390 -16.17 4.64 -22.49
C GLU A 390 -17.06 3.55 -23.15
N LYS A 391 -16.74 2.27 -22.92
CA LYS A 391 -17.56 1.14 -23.39
C LYS A 391 -18.76 0.87 -22.49
N ASN A 392 -18.60 0.99 -21.17
CA ASN A 392 -19.56 0.52 -20.17
C ASN A 392 -20.44 1.62 -19.56
N LEU A 393 -20.09 2.89 -19.77
CA LEU A 393 -20.63 4.02 -19.02
C LEU A 393 -20.76 5.25 -19.92
N LEU A 394 -21.97 5.79 -20.01
CA LEU A 394 -22.27 7.08 -20.62
C LEU A 394 -22.47 8.09 -19.49
N SER A 395 -21.70 9.17 -19.51
CA SER A 395 -21.81 10.24 -18.53
C SER A 395 -21.83 11.59 -19.23
N ASP A 396 -22.55 12.54 -18.64
CA ASP A 396 -22.64 13.91 -19.12
C ASP A 396 -21.43 14.76 -18.69
N ILE A 397 -20.53 14.19 -17.89
CA ILE A 397 -19.31 14.84 -17.40
C ILE A 397 -18.06 14.10 -17.86
N GLU A 398 -16.93 14.80 -17.88
CA GLU A 398 -15.62 14.16 -18.07
C GLU A 398 -15.34 13.22 -16.89
N LEU A 399 -14.92 12.00 -17.23
CA LEU A 399 -14.69 10.97 -16.22
C LEU A 399 -13.51 11.35 -15.32
N PRO A 400 -13.63 11.04 -14.02
CA PRO A 400 -12.63 11.42 -13.05
C PRO A 400 -11.29 10.69 -13.23
N GLY A 401 -10.18 11.38 -13.00
CA GLY A 401 -8.87 10.72 -12.88
C GLY A 401 -8.73 9.97 -11.55
N THR A 402 -8.34 8.70 -11.61
CA THR A 402 -8.14 7.82 -10.44
C THR A 402 -6.72 7.84 -9.90
N ILE A 403 -5.77 8.49 -10.57
CA ILE A 403 -4.38 8.63 -10.12
C ILE A 403 -3.99 10.11 -10.07
N PHE A 404 -3.48 10.55 -8.93
CA PHE A 404 -2.79 11.83 -8.77
C PHE A 404 -1.30 11.69 -9.11
N LEU A 405 -0.80 12.62 -9.92
CA LEU A 405 0.60 12.75 -10.26
C LEU A 405 1.12 14.11 -9.81
N PHE A 406 2.23 14.11 -9.09
CA PHE A 406 2.96 15.33 -8.74
C PHE A 406 4.38 15.26 -9.26
N LEU A 407 4.78 16.32 -9.96
CA LEU A 407 6.17 16.58 -10.33
C LEU A 407 6.58 17.93 -9.77
N GLY A 408 7.64 17.95 -8.96
CA GLY A 408 8.18 19.17 -8.37
C GLY A 408 9.67 19.30 -8.61
N GLU A 409 10.14 20.52 -8.85
CA GLU A 409 11.57 20.85 -8.88
C GLU A 409 12.04 21.24 -7.49
N LYS A 410 13.25 20.80 -7.12
CA LYS A 410 13.89 21.19 -5.86
C LYS A 410 13.92 22.72 -5.71
N LYS A 411 13.31 23.25 -4.64
CA LYS A 411 13.33 24.69 -4.37
C LYS A 411 14.75 25.18 -4.13
N LYS A 412 15.11 26.28 -4.77
CA LYS A 412 16.32 27.02 -4.44
C LYS A 412 16.08 27.76 -3.12
N PRO A 413 16.96 27.64 -2.12
CA PRO A 413 16.82 28.38 -0.88
C PRO A 413 16.84 29.88 -1.18
N PHE A 414 15.94 30.63 -0.57
CA PHE A 414 15.78 32.07 -0.79
C PHE A 414 17.04 32.87 -0.39
N VAL A 415 17.80 32.34 0.57
CA VAL A 415 19.00 32.98 1.10
C VAL A 415 20.15 31.97 1.08
N SER A 416 21.33 32.44 0.68
CA SER A 416 22.54 31.61 0.75
C SER A 416 23.06 31.55 2.20
N LEU A 417 23.61 30.41 2.61
CA LEU A 417 24.28 30.26 3.92
C LEU A 417 25.31 31.37 4.18
N PRO A 418 26.18 31.75 3.21
CA PRO A 418 27.10 32.87 3.39
C PRO A 418 26.41 34.22 3.65
N SER A 419 25.31 34.52 2.94
CA SER A 419 24.54 35.75 3.14
C SER A 419 23.91 35.77 4.54
N LEU A 420 23.31 34.65 4.95
CA LEU A 420 22.65 34.50 6.24
C LEU A 420 23.67 34.56 7.40
N ARG A 421 24.86 33.97 7.22
CA ARG A 421 25.97 34.12 8.17
C ARG A 421 26.40 35.57 8.33
N LYS A 422 26.58 36.32 7.23
CA LYS A 422 26.92 37.74 7.30
C LYS A 422 25.84 38.57 8.00
N GLU A 423 24.57 38.27 7.74
CA GLU A 423 23.44 38.93 8.38
C GLU A 423 23.41 38.67 9.89
N VAL A 424 23.60 37.41 10.30
CA VAL A 424 23.69 37.01 11.71
C VAL A 424 24.91 37.62 12.42
N GLU A 425 26.07 37.67 11.75
CA GLU A 425 27.27 38.36 12.24
C GLU A 425 27.04 39.87 12.39
N SER A 426 26.40 40.50 11.40
CA SER A 426 26.13 41.95 11.40
C SER A 426 25.05 42.38 12.40
N SER A 427 24.11 41.50 12.72
CA SER A 427 23.02 41.75 13.69
C SER A 427 23.46 41.58 15.14
N GLY A 428 24.69 41.11 15.38
CA GLY A 428 25.20 40.84 16.73
C GLY A 428 24.56 39.61 17.39
N LEU A 429 23.67 38.90 16.68
CA LEU A 429 23.02 37.67 17.13
C LEU A 429 23.89 36.42 16.97
N ALA A 430 25.03 36.54 16.28
CA ALA A 430 25.97 35.44 16.05
C ALA A 430 26.55 34.79 17.31
N GLY A 431 26.32 35.38 18.48
CA GLY A 431 26.91 34.89 19.73
C GLY A 431 28.43 34.84 19.65
N CYS A 432 29.05 34.02 20.48
CA CYS A 432 30.49 33.77 20.43
C CYS A 432 30.75 32.57 19.51
N LYS A 433 31.81 32.62 18.69
CA LYS A 433 32.26 31.45 17.92
C LYS A 433 32.53 30.30 18.89
N LEU A 434 32.06 29.09 18.58
CA LEU A 434 32.22 27.90 19.44
C LEU A 434 33.67 27.68 19.89
N GLU A 435 34.65 27.95 19.02
CA GLU A 435 36.09 27.88 19.29
C GLU A 435 36.57 28.84 20.40
N LEU A 436 35.81 29.91 20.65
CA LEU A 436 36.09 30.96 21.65
C LEU A 436 35.20 30.83 22.88
N VAL A 437 34.27 29.87 22.90
CA VAL A 437 33.45 29.58 24.08
C VAL A 437 34.33 28.83 25.08
N ALA A 438 34.52 29.42 26.26
CA ALA A 438 35.27 28.76 27.32
C ALA A 438 34.63 27.40 27.67
N HIS A 439 35.45 26.35 27.85
CA HIS A 439 34.98 24.95 28.00
C HIS A 439 33.84 24.78 29.03
N TYR A 440 33.85 25.52 30.13
CA TYR A 440 32.82 25.44 31.18
C TYR A 440 31.45 26.06 30.80
N ARG A 441 31.38 26.79 29.69
CA ARG A 441 30.14 27.39 29.13
C ARG A 441 29.68 26.72 27.84
N ASN A 442 30.40 25.70 27.37
CA ASN A 442 30.00 24.95 26.19
C ASN A 442 28.93 23.92 26.54
N THR A 443 27.67 24.38 26.60
CA THR A 443 26.52 23.56 26.98
C THR A 443 26.32 22.36 26.05
N PHE A 444 26.72 22.47 24.77
CA PHE A 444 26.63 21.38 23.80
C PHE A 444 27.64 20.26 24.08
N GLU A 445 28.88 20.61 24.37
CA GLU A 445 29.93 19.64 24.77
C GLU A 445 29.58 18.98 26.10
N TYR A 446 29.04 19.75 27.05
CA TYR A 446 28.51 19.19 28.30
C TYR A 446 27.38 18.18 28.05
N LEU A 447 26.41 18.52 27.20
CA LEU A 447 25.27 17.66 26.90
C LEU A 447 25.69 16.38 26.15
N LEU A 448 26.62 16.49 25.20
CA LEU A 448 27.23 15.34 24.53
C LEU A 448 27.99 14.43 25.51
N ASN A 449 28.77 15.01 26.43
CA ASN A 449 29.47 14.25 27.46
C ASN A 449 28.49 13.54 28.41
N VAL A 450 27.38 14.19 28.79
CA VAL A 450 26.34 13.56 29.61
C VAL A 450 25.66 12.43 28.86
N LEU A 451 25.30 12.62 27.58
CA LEU A 451 24.67 11.58 26.78
C LEU A 451 25.60 10.37 26.59
N ASN A 452 26.88 10.60 26.30
CA ASN A 452 27.88 9.52 26.20
C ASN A 452 28.04 8.79 27.53
N ARG A 453 28.11 9.53 28.65
CA ARG A 453 28.17 8.95 30.00
C ARG A 453 26.93 8.13 30.34
N VAL A 454 25.75 8.55 29.90
CA VAL A 454 24.49 7.79 30.05
C VAL A 454 24.52 6.52 29.18
N ASP A 455 25.05 6.60 27.98
CA ASP A 455 25.22 5.45 27.07
C ASP A 455 26.22 4.44 27.66
N ASP A 456 27.32 4.89 28.26
CA ASP A 456 28.28 4.06 29.00
C ASP A 456 27.63 3.36 30.21
N ILE A 457 26.70 4.03 30.92
CA ILE A 457 25.94 3.45 32.03
C ILE A 457 24.98 2.37 31.51
N LEU A 458 24.28 2.65 30.42
CA LEU A 458 23.32 1.72 29.81
C LEU A 458 24.01 0.50 29.19
N SER A 459 25.23 0.67 28.68
CA SER A 459 26.06 -0.39 28.10
C SER A 459 26.91 -1.14 29.13
N GLY A 460 26.89 -0.72 30.40
CA GLY A 460 27.56 -1.41 31.51
C GLY A 460 29.08 -1.22 31.56
N THR A 461 29.63 -0.27 30.80
CA THR A 461 31.07 0.05 30.72
C THR A 461 31.46 1.22 31.62
N PHE A 462 30.50 1.81 32.33
CA PHE A 462 30.74 2.97 33.19
C PHE A 462 31.54 2.61 34.45
N ASP A 463 32.76 3.13 34.55
CA ASP A 463 33.56 3.05 35.76
C ASP A 463 32.92 3.87 36.89
N LYS A 464 32.70 3.22 38.04
CA LYS A 464 32.16 3.87 39.26
C LYS A 464 32.99 5.11 39.58
N ILE A 465 32.30 6.24 39.76
CA ILE A 465 32.90 7.50 40.18
C ILE A 465 33.55 7.28 41.55
N SER A 466 34.88 7.36 41.61
CA SER A 466 35.63 7.41 42.87
C SER A 466 35.17 8.63 43.65
N GLU A 467 34.76 8.45 44.90
CA GLU A 467 34.38 9.54 45.80
C GLU A 467 35.48 10.61 45.82
N VAL A 468 35.11 11.83 45.43
CA VAL A 468 36.00 12.98 45.46
C VAL A 468 36.27 13.32 46.91
N GLN A 469 37.53 13.19 47.34
CA GLN A 469 37.98 13.73 48.62
C GLN A 469 37.79 15.25 48.61
N SER A 470 36.89 15.71 49.46
CA SER A 470 36.69 17.10 49.82
C SER A 470 37.98 17.72 50.37
N TYR A 471 38.41 18.83 49.77
CA TYR A 471 39.29 19.83 50.37
C TYR A 471 38.71 21.22 50.14
#